data_AF-A0A7R6R3G9-F1
#
_entry.id   AF-A0A7R6R3G9-F1
#
_cell.length_a   1.000
_cell.length_b   1.000
_cell.length_c   1.000
_cell.angle_alpha   90.00
_cell.angle_beta   90.00
_cell.angle_gamma   90.00
#
_symmetry.space_group_name_H-M   'P 1'
#
loop_
_entity.id
_entity.type
_entity.pdbx_description
1 polymer ?
#
loop_
_entity_poly.entity_id
_entity_poly.type
_entity_poly.pdbx_seq_one_letter_code
_entity_poly.pdbx_strand_id
1 'polypeptide(L)'
;MKKHFSYTAAKSGDLDAASELVNDTISEDAVVEIKKITGNRRPFLVSAHAYEQAGVNAIPEVLSDRLSEKTGFPVESSIVQINVVRHTGANGFARLARQALFEGSVVTGTDYFLVDDFVGQGGTLANLRGFIEFNGGTVIGATSLTGRADSAKITLEDQQLKELRSRHGQALEDWWRDRFGHGFDSLTQSEARYLARIEDADKIRDRIIAEEQTGDCRTV
;
A
#
# COMPACT_ATOMS: atom_id res chain seq x y z
N MET A 1 -5.38 12.79 11.54
CA MET A 1 -4.12 12.91 10.77
C MET A 1 -3.98 14.23 10.00
N LYS A 2 -4.65 14.46 8.84
CA LYS A 2 -4.38 15.65 7.99
C LYS A 2 -4.58 17.04 8.64
N LYS A 3 -5.35 17.12 9.73
CA LYS A 3 -5.58 18.36 10.50
C LYS A 3 -4.53 18.60 11.59
N HIS A 4 -3.62 17.65 11.81
CA HIS A 4 -2.55 17.77 12.79
C HIS A 4 -1.52 18.79 12.30
N PHE A 5 -1.02 19.64 13.18
CA PHE A 5 -0.11 20.72 12.78
C PHE A 5 1.22 20.20 12.23
N SER A 6 1.75 19.11 12.80
CA SER A 6 2.98 18.46 12.36
C SER A 6 2.82 17.64 11.06
N TYR A 7 1.59 17.44 10.56
CA TYR A 7 1.34 16.56 9.40
C TYR A 7 2.11 16.99 8.14
N THR A 8 2.11 18.28 7.82
CA THR A 8 2.76 18.78 6.60
C THR A 8 4.28 18.61 6.66
N ALA A 9 4.90 18.89 7.80
CA ALA A 9 6.33 18.72 8.01
C ALA A 9 6.70 17.22 7.98
N ALA A 10 5.96 16.38 8.71
CA ALA A 10 6.14 14.94 8.73
C ALA A 10 6.03 14.30 7.33
N LYS A 11 5.03 14.72 6.54
CA LYS A 11 4.83 14.24 5.16
C LYS A 11 5.94 14.70 4.21
N SER A 12 6.70 15.72 4.60
CA SER A 12 7.86 16.26 3.86
C SER A 12 9.20 15.76 4.42
N GLY A 13 9.18 14.78 5.33
CA GLY A 13 10.40 14.11 5.84
C GLY A 13 10.96 14.62 7.17
N ASP A 14 10.26 15.51 7.87
CA ASP A 14 10.65 15.93 9.21
C ASP A 14 10.36 14.81 10.24
N LEU A 15 11.43 14.21 10.78
CA LEU A 15 11.37 13.09 11.73
C LEU A 15 10.78 13.47 13.09
N ASP A 16 11.02 14.69 13.57
CA ASP A 16 10.51 15.17 14.86
C ASP A 16 9.00 15.40 14.74
N ALA A 17 8.58 16.06 13.65
CA ALA A 17 7.17 16.25 13.34
C ALA A 17 6.44 14.92 13.09
N ALA A 18 7.11 13.94 12.46
CA ALA A 18 6.55 12.60 12.26
C ALA A 18 6.41 11.85 13.60
N SER A 19 7.39 11.97 14.50
CA SER A 19 7.35 11.39 15.84
C SER A 19 6.21 11.96 16.67
N GLU A 20 6.05 13.28 16.65
CA GLU A 20 4.95 13.96 17.32
C GLU A 20 3.59 13.52 16.75
N LEU A 21 3.43 13.53 15.43
CA LEU A 21 2.21 13.07 14.77
C LEU A 21 1.86 11.61 15.12
N VAL A 22 2.84 10.71 15.05
CA VAL A 22 2.64 9.28 15.33
C VAL A 22 2.23 9.08 16.79
N ASN A 23 2.91 9.73 17.73
CA ASN A 23 2.61 9.62 19.16
C ASN A 23 1.20 10.10 19.48
N ASP A 24 0.74 11.18 18.83
CA ASP A 24 -0.58 11.75 19.06
C ASP A 24 -1.71 10.98 18.36
N THR A 25 -1.39 10.09 17.42
CA THR A 25 -2.40 9.42 16.58
C THR A 25 -2.39 7.90 16.64
N ILE A 26 -1.33 7.27 17.13
CA ILE A 26 -1.26 5.82 17.28
C ILE A 26 -2.32 5.34 18.27
N SER A 27 -3.02 4.26 17.92
CA SER A 27 -4.07 3.67 18.76
C SER A 27 -3.49 2.49 19.54
N GLU A 28 -3.59 2.53 20.87
CA GLU A 28 -3.20 1.40 21.73
C GLU A 28 -4.06 0.16 21.46
N ASP A 29 -5.35 0.34 21.15
CA ASP A 29 -6.23 -0.76 20.75
C ASP A 29 -5.74 -1.42 19.46
N ALA A 30 -5.28 -0.63 18.48
CA ALA A 30 -4.69 -1.19 17.26
C ALA A 30 -3.42 -1.99 17.55
N VAL A 31 -2.57 -1.56 18.48
CA VAL A 31 -1.38 -2.31 18.91
C VAL A 31 -1.77 -3.64 19.56
N VAL A 32 -2.82 -3.65 20.40
CA VAL A 32 -3.37 -4.86 21.00
C VAL A 32 -3.90 -5.82 19.92
N GLU A 33 -4.64 -5.31 18.93
CA GLU A 33 -5.13 -6.14 17.81
C GLU A 33 -3.99 -6.70 16.95
N ILE A 34 -2.93 -5.92 16.69
CA ILE A 34 -1.73 -6.41 16.00
C ILE A 34 -1.13 -7.60 16.76
N LYS A 35 -0.97 -7.49 18.10
CA LYS A 35 -0.47 -8.59 18.93
C LYS A 35 -1.40 -9.82 18.91
N LYS A 36 -2.71 -9.62 18.88
CA LYS A 36 -3.69 -10.73 18.76
C LYS A 36 -3.57 -11.45 17.42
N ILE A 37 -3.49 -10.70 16.32
CA ILE A 37 -3.35 -11.23 14.96
C ILE A 37 -2.04 -12.02 14.82
N THR A 38 -0.96 -11.48 15.35
CA THR A 38 0.37 -12.09 15.26
C THR A 38 0.55 -13.28 16.21
N GLY A 39 -0.13 -13.28 17.36
CA GLY A 39 -0.03 -14.35 18.36
C GLY A 39 1.39 -14.43 18.93
N ASN A 40 2.00 -15.62 18.88
CA ASN A 40 3.39 -15.83 19.33
C ASN A 40 4.43 -15.53 18.24
N ARG A 41 4.00 -15.16 17.03
CA ARG A 41 4.91 -14.84 15.92
C ARG A 41 5.57 -13.49 16.17
N ARG A 42 6.79 -13.34 15.66
CA ARG A 42 7.59 -12.12 15.76
C ARG A 42 7.96 -11.63 14.36
N PRO A 43 7.00 -11.09 13.59
CA PRO A 43 7.23 -10.69 12.21
C PRO A 43 8.17 -9.47 12.12
N PHE A 44 8.80 -9.27 10.97
CA PHE A 44 9.45 -7.99 10.65
C PHE A 44 8.42 -6.94 10.27
N LEU A 45 8.51 -5.76 10.88
CA LEU A 45 7.75 -4.57 10.48
C LEU A 45 8.40 -3.97 9.23
N VAL A 46 7.63 -3.82 8.15
CA VAL A 46 8.11 -3.23 6.89
C VAL A 46 7.26 -2.03 6.54
N SER A 47 7.88 -0.87 6.40
CA SER A 47 7.18 0.34 6.00
C SER A 47 7.23 0.56 4.48
N ALA A 48 6.16 1.11 3.92
CA ALA A 48 6.14 1.55 2.51
C ALA A 48 6.87 2.90 2.30
N HIS A 49 8.13 3.00 2.75
CA HIS A 49 8.98 4.17 2.58
C HIS A 49 9.78 4.10 1.27
N ALA A 50 10.27 5.24 0.76
CA ALA A 50 11.06 5.31 -0.47
C ALA A 50 12.55 5.59 -0.20
N TYR A 51 13.41 5.25 -1.16
CA TYR A 51 14.88 5.27 -1.02
C TYR A 51 15.50 6.63 -0.64
N GLU A 52 14.94 7.74 -1.12
CA GLU A 52 15.47 9.08 -0.83
C GLU A 52 14.94 9.61 0.52
N GLN A 53 15.64 9.37 1.63
CA GLN A 53 15.18 9.80 2.97
C GLN A 53 14.93 11.32 3.10
N ALA A 54 15.67 12.16 2.36
CA ALA A 54 15.51 13.61 2.44
C ALA A 54 14.30 14.08 1.61
N GLY A 55 13.24 14.57 2.27
CA GLY A 55 12.06 15.10 1.60
C GLY A 55 10.96 14.06 1.31
N VAL A 56 11.20 12.79 1.62
CA VAL A 56 10.20 11.72 1.54
C VAL A 56 9.43 11.61 2.84
N ASN A 57 8.16 11.23 2.74
CA ASN A 57 7.26 11.00 3.86
C ASN A 57 7.88 10.12 4.97
N ALA A 58 8.18 10.72 6.12
CA ALA A 58 8.80 10.05 7.27
C ALA A 58 7.80 9.24 8.13
N ILE A 59 6.49 9.42 7.90
CA ILE A 59 5.45 8.88 8.79
C ILE A 59 5.46 7.33 8.87
N PRO A 60 5.55 6.57 7.77
CA PRO A 60 5.54 5.11 7.81
C PRO A 60 6.73 4.49 8.56
N GLU A 61 7.90 5.11 8.44
CA GLU A 61 9.13 4.67 9.11
C GLU A 61 9.02 4.87 10.62
N VAL A 62 8.68 6.09 11.06
CA VAL A 62 8.48 6.42 12.47
C VAL A 62 7.34 5.60 13.09
N LEU A 63 6.28 5.30 12.34
CA LEU A 63 5.23 4.40 12.79
C LEU A 63 5.75 2.99 13.04
N SER A 64 6.64 2.48 12.18
CA SER A 64 7.24 1.15 12.35
C SER A 64 8.13 1.10 13.58
N ASP A 65 8.93 2.14 13.82
CA ASP A 65 9.75 2.24 15.04
C ASP A 65 8.89 2.29 16.30
N ARG A 66 7.82 3.09 16.31
CA ARG A 66 6.93 3.16 17.47
C ARG A 66 6.19 1.84 17.70
N LEU A 67 5.80 1.14 16.63
CA LEU A 67 5.21 -0.20 16.73
C LEU A 67 6.23 -1.22 17.24
N SER A 68 7.48 -1.16 16.79
CA SER A 68 8.59 -2.00 17.26
C SER A 68 8.78 -1.86 18.77
N GLU A 69 8.85 -0.63 19.28
CA GLU A 69 8.97 -0.39 20.73
C GLU A 69 7.80 -0.97 21.53
N LYS A 70 6.57 -0.85 21.02
CA LYS A 70 5.36 -1.32 21.71
C LYS A 70 5.14 -2.83 21.59
N THR A 71 5.62 -3.46 20.52
CA THR A 71 5.38 -4.88 20.21
C THR A 71 6.59 -5.78 20.46
N GLY A 72 7.80 -5.23 20.42
CA GLY A 72 9.05 -5.95 20.41
C GLY A 72 9.41 -6.57 19.06
N PHE A 73 8.68 -6.27 17.98
CA PHE A 73 8.92 -6.79 16.64
C PHE A 73 10.10 -6.07 15.98
N PRO A 74 11.00 -6.78 15.27
CA PRO A 74 12.10 -6.14 14.56
C PRO A 74 11.59 -5.30 13.38
N VAL A 75 12.32 -4.25 13.02
CA VAL A 75 12.06 -3.44 11.82
C VAL A 75 12.97 -3.91 10.69
N GLU A 76 12.40 -4.03 9.49
CA GLU A 76 13.12 -4.28 8.24
C GLU A 76 13.14 -2.99 7.42
N SER A 77 14.33 -2.42 7.25
CA SER A 77 14.55 -1.15 6.57
C SER A 77 15.23 -1.28 5.21
N SER A 78 15.65 -2.49 4.80
CA SER A 78 16.29 -2.70 3.49
C SER A 78 15.28 -2.77 2.34
N ILE A 79 14.01 -3.01 2.64
CA ILE A 79 12.93 -3.04 1.64
C ILE A 79 12.40 -1.62 1.44
N VAL A 80 12.55 -1.11 0.22
CA VAL A 80 12.33 0.30 -0.13
C VAL A 80 11.51 0.42 -1.41
N GLN A 81 10.65 1.44 -1.49
CA GLN A 81 9.97 1.81 -2.72
C GLN A 81 10.95 2.58 -3.63
N ILE A 82 11.09 2.13 -4.88
CA ILE A 82 12.10 2.66 -5.82
C ILE A 82 11.54 3.65 -6.85
N ASN A 83 10.21 3.79 -6.95
CA ASN A 83 9.58 4.71 -7.90
C ASN A 83 8.65 5.71 -7.21
N VAL A 84 8.45 6.87 -7.82
CA VAL A 84 7.62 7.95 -7.27
C VAL A 84 6.20 7.87 -7.85
N VAL A 85 5.27 7.27 -7.10
CA VAL A 85 3.89 7.08 -7.57
C VAL A 85 2.94 8.27 -7.37
N ARG A 86 3.35 9.34 -6.66
CA ARG A 86 2.55 10.56 -6.32
C ARG A 86 1.04 10.28 -6.17
N HIS A 87 0.65 9.45 -5.20
CA HIS A 87 -0.76 9.12 -4.95
C HIS A 87 -1.52 10.16 -4.14
N THR A 88 -0.83 11.13 -3.53
CA THR A 88 -1.47 12.20 -2.75
C THR A 88 -2.41 13.01 -3.64
N GLY A 89 -3.72 12.99 -3.33
CA GLY A 89 -4.75 13.65 -4.14
C GLY A 89 -5.12 12.94 -5.45
N ALA A 90 -4.47 11.82 -5.77
CA ALA A 90 -4.72 11.05 -6.99
C ALA A 90 -6.08 10.33 -6.94
N ASN A 91 -6.77 10.30 -8.08
CA ASN A 91 -7.99 9.53 -8.29
C ASN A 91 -7.69 8.02 -8.39
N GLY A 92 -8.72 7.18 -8.54
CA GLY A 92 -8.55 5.73 -8.56
C GLY A 92 -7.77 5.21 -9.79
N PHE A 93 -8.03 5.74 -10.98
CA PHE A 93 -7.29 5.37 -12.18
C PHE A 93 -5.81 5.79 -12.10
N ALA A 94 -5.53 6.99 -11.60
CA ALA A 94 -4.18 7.48 -11.38
C ALA A 94 -3.37 6.64 -10.38
N ARG A 95 -4.04 5.92 -9.48
CA ARG A 95 -3.41 4.99 -8.54
C ARG A 95 -3.16 3.62 -9.19
N LEU A 96 -4.14 3.11 -9.92
CA LEU A 96 -4.03 1.86 -10.68
C LEU A 96 -2.96 1.93 -11.77
N ALA A 97 -2.86 3.05 -12.47
CA ALA A 97 -1.87 3.32 -13.50
C ALA A 97 -0.43 3.34 -12.96
N ARG A 98 -0.23 3.80 -11.72
CA ARG A 98 1.11 4.04 -11.15
C ARG A 98 1.32 3.14 -9.94
N GLN A 99 1.77 1.93 -10.25
CA GLN A 99 2.07 0.87 -9.29
C GLN A 99 3.37 1.16 -8.54
N ALA A 100 3.37 0.94 -7.22
CA ALA A 100 4.59 1.02 -6.42
C ALA A 100 5.50 -0.18 -6.74
N LEU A 101 6.79 0.07 -6.92
CA LEU A 101 7.83 -0.93 -7.14
C LEU A 101 8.77 -0.94 -5.94
N PHE A 102 9.20 -2.14 -5.56
CA PHE A 102 10.03 -2.36 -4.38
C PHE A 102 11.29 -3.13 -4.73
N GLU A 103 12.37 -2.80 -4.03
CA GLU A 103 13.63 -3.55 -4.00
C GLU A 103 14.07 -3.75 -2.55
N GLY A 104 15.06 -4.62 -2.33
CA GLY A 104 15.58 -4.95 -1.01
C GLY A 104 15.71 -6.44 -0.80
N SER A 105 16.17 -6.83 0.39
CA SER A 105 16.36 -8.24 0.73
C SER A 105 15.16 -8.78 1.52
N VAL A 106 14.56 -9.85 1.02
CA VAL A 106 13.51 -10.60 1.72
C VAL A 106 14.13 -11.89 2.26
N VAL A 107 13.92 -12.16 3.54
CA VAL A 107 14.37 -13.37 4.21
C VAL A 107 13.31 -14.46 3.99
N THR A 108 13.68 -15.48 3.22
CA THR A 108 12.79 -16.61 2.93
C THR A 108 12.30 -17.31 4.21
N GLY A 109 11.02 -17.68 4.24
CA GLY A 109 10.38 -18.37 5.37
C GLY A 109 10.08 -17.47 6.57
N THR A 110 10.23 -16.15 6.43
CA THR A 110 10.03 -15.18 7.51
C THR A 110 8.67 -14.49 7.38
N ASP A 111 8.04 -14.22 8.53
CA ASP A 111 6.80 -13.45 8.61
C ASP A 111 7.07 -11.94 8.59
N TYR A 112 6.21 -11.21 7.88
CA TYR A 112 6.26 -9.76 7.72
C TYR A 112 4.90 -9.13 8.06
N PHE A 113 4.94 -7.94 8.66
CA PHE A 113 3.77 -7.14 8.98
C PHE A 113 3.94 -5.73 8.41
N LEU A 114 3.04 -5.35 7.49
CA LEU A 114 3.21 -4.13 6.71
C LEU A 114 2.73 -2.89 7.47
N VAL A 115 3.39 -1.77 7.23
CA VAL A 115 3.14 -0.50 7.90
C VAL A 115 3.06 0.62 6.87
N ASP A 116 2.03 1.45 6.95
CA ASP A 116 1.85 2.61 6.07
C ASP A 116 1.26 3.80 6.86
N ASP A 117 1.32 5.01 6.34
CA ASP A 117 0.63 6.15 6.95
C ASP A 117 -0.84 6.22 6.50
N PHE A 118 -1.12 5.85 5.25
CA PHE A 118 -2.46 6.00 4.67
C PHE A 118 -2.87 4.91 3.66
N VAL A 119 -3.96 4.21 3.98
CA VAL A 119 -4.59 3.30 3.01
C VAL A 119 -5.69 4.00 2.20
N GLY A 120 -5.37 4.27 0.93
CA GLY A 120 -6.29 4.80 -0.08
C GLY A 120 -7.13 3.71 -0.75
N GLN A 121 -6.57 3.06 -1.78
CA GLN A 121 -7.13 1.83 -2.39
C GLN A 121 -6.35 0.57 -1.97
N GLY A 122 -5.20 0.72 -1.32
CA GLY A 122 -4.38 -0.39 -0.85
C GLY A 122 -3.34 -0.92 -1.85
N GLY A 123 -3.25 -0.39 -3.07
CA GLY A 123 -2.29 -0.85 -4.08
C GLY A 123 -0.82 -0.86 -3.61
N THR A 124 -0.38 0.16 -2.86
CA THR A 124 0.99 0.17 -2.29
C THR A 124 1.26 -1.03 -1.37
N LEU A 125 0.33 -1.32 -0.45
CA LEU A 125 0.44 -2.49 0.44
C LEU A 125 0.32 -3.81 -0.33
N ALA A 126 -0.53 -3.86 -1.37
CA ALA A 126 -0.68 -5.04 -2.21
C ALA A 126 0.60 -5.35 -2.98
N ASN A 127 1.26 -4.33 -3.54
CA ASN A 127 2.52 -4.47 -4.26
C ASN A 127 3.67 -4.86 -3.33
N LEU A 128 3.74 -4.25 -2.14
CA LEU A 128 4.72 -4.63 -1.12
C LEU A 128 4.53 -6.08 -0.68
N ARG A 129 3.28 -6.50 -0.46
CA ARG A 129 2.96 -7.91 -0.19
C ARG A 129 3.40 -8.82 -1.32
N GLY A 130 3.08 -8.46 -2.57
CA GLY A 130 3.48 -9.22 -3.75
C GLY A 130 5.00 -9.39 -3.84
N PHE A 131 5.75 -8.31 -3.62
CA PHE A 131 7.21 -8.34 -3.60
C PHE A 131 7.76 -9.27 -2.50
N ILE A 132 7.25 -9.17 -1.27
CA ILE A 132 7.69 -10.01 -0.14
C ILE A 132 7.37 -11.50 -0.40
N GLU A 133 6.14 -11.81 -0.82
CA GLU A 133 5.71 -13.19 -1.04
C GLU A 133 6.40 -13.83 -2.25
N PHE A 134 6.64 -13.06 -3.31
CA PHE A 134 7.39 -13.52 -4.48
C PHE A 134 8.83 -13.93 -4.12
N ASN A 135 9.45 -13.22 -3.17
CA ASN A 135 10.80 -13.52 -2.68
C ASN A 135 10.82 -14.50 -1.47
N GLY A 136 9.69 -15.18 -1.20
CA GLY A 136 9.61 -16.27 -0.23
C GLY A 136 9.35 -15.85 1.22
N GLY A 137 9.03 -14.58 1.48
CA GLY A 137 8.48 -14.14 2.77
C GLY A 137 6.99 -14.43 2.89
N THR A 138 6.40 -14.23 4.08
CA THR A 138 4.96 -14.36 4.31
C THR A 138 4.41 -13.09 4.94
N VAL A 139 3.44 -12.43 4.31
CA VAL A 139 2.78 -11.27 4.92
C VAL A 139 1.59 -11.71 5.75
N ILE A 140 1.65 -11.46 7.06
CA ILE A 140 0.64 -11.93 8.01
C ILE A 140 -0.35 -10.86 8.46
N GLY A 141 -0.14 -9.61 8.03
CA GLY A 141 -1.02 -8.49 8.31
C GLY A 141 -0.46 -7.15 7.83
N ALA A 142 -1.27 -6.11 7.96
CA ALA A 142 -0.89 -4.74 7.67
C ALA A 142 -1.60 -3.78 8.62
N THR A 143 -1.01 -2.61 8.86
CA THR A 143 -1.62 -1.51 9.61
C THR A 143 -1.30 -0.17 8.97
N SER A 144 -2.13 0.82 9.29
CA SER A 144 -1.89 2.22 8.91
C SER A 144 -2.45 3.19 9.94
N LEU A 145 -1.87 4.38 10.05
CA LEU A 145 -2.41 5.44 10.93
C LEU A 145 -3.81 5.88 10.54
N THR A 146 -4.11 5.92 9.24
CA THR A 146 -5.43 6.31 8.77
C THR A 146 -5.74 5.71 7.40
N GLY A 147 -6.99 5.75 6.98
CA GLY A 147 -7.41 5.16 5.72
C GLY A 147 -8.83 5.55 5.38
N ARG A 148 -9.26 5.18 4.18
CA ARG A 148 -10.68 5.26 3.86
C ARG A 148 -11.41 4.05 4.46
N ALA A 149 -12.60 4.29 5.03
CA ALA A 149 -13.40 3.22 5.63
C ALA A 149 -13.71 2.08 4.64
N ASP A 150 -13.86 2.39 3.35
CA ASP A 150 -14.12 1.43 2.29
C ASP A 150 -12.89 0.60 1.86
N SER A 151 -11.72 0.89 2.40
CA SER A 151 -10.44 0.22 2.10
C SER A 151 -9.84 -0.50 3.31
N ALA A 152 -10.59 -0.62 4.40
CA ALA A 152 -10.17 -1.40 5.57
C ALA A 152 -9.91 -2.87 5.25
N LYS A 153 -10.61 -3.41 4.25
CA LYS A 153 -10.36 -4.74 3.69
C LYS A 153 -9.49 -4.63 2.45
N ILE A 154 -8.27 -5.17 2.52
CA ILE A 154 -7.34 -5.24 1.39
C ILE A 154 -7.65 -6.46 0.52
N THR A 155 -7.81 -7.64 1.15
CA THR A 155 -8.04 -8.91 0.46
C THR A 155 -9.31 -8.87 -0.39
N LEU A 156 -9.15 -9.20 -1.68
CA LEU A 156 -10.25 -9.33 -2.62
C LEU A 156 -11.14 -10.53 -2.28
N GLU A 157 -12.44 -10.31 -2.30
CA GLU A 157 -13.44 -11.35 -2.14
C GLU A 157 -13.73 -12.06 -3.46
N ASP A 158 -13.88 -13.39 -3.42
CA ASP A 158 -14.24 -14.21 -4.58
C ASP A 158 -15.49 -13.69 -5.30
N GLN A 159 -16.48 -13.21 -4.55
CA GLN A 159 -17.71 -12.67 -5.13
C GLN A 159 -17.43 -11.39 -5.94
N GLN A 160 -16.59 -10.50 -5.43
CA GLN A 160 -16.22 -9.27 -6.12
C GLN A 160 -15.35 -9.55 -7.35
N LEU A 161 -14.45 -10.54 -7.27
CA LEU A 161 -13.65 -10.99 -8.41
C LEU A 161 -14.54 -11.58 -9.52
N LYS A 162 -15.49 -12.43 -9.16
CA LYS A 162 -16.48 -13.00 -10.10
C LYS A 162 -17.31 -11.90 -10.76
N GLU A 163 -17.76 -10.91 -9.99
CA GLU A 163 -18.50 -9.75 -10.54
C GLU A 163 -17.64 -8.99 -11.56
N LEU A 164 -16.38 -8.67 -11.21
CA LEU A 164 -15.48 -7.94 -12.09
C LEU A 164 -15.26 -8.69 -13.41
N ARG A 165 -14.98 -10.00 -13.34
CA ARG A 165 -14.82 -10.87 -14.50
C ARG A 165 -16.09 -10.99 -15.32
N SER A 166 -17.25 -11.11 -14.67
CA SER A 166 -18.54 -11.18 -15.37
C SER A 166 -18.88 -9.89 -16.11
N ARG A 167 -18.44 -8.74 -15.60
CA ARG A 167 -18.71 -7.44 -16.21
C ARG A 167 -17.80 -7.15 -17.39
N HIS A 168 -16.50 -7.42 -17.25
CA HIS A 168 -15.50 -6.97 -18.21
C HIS A 168 -14.88 -8.07 -19.07
N GLY A 169 -15.15 -9.34 -18.75
CA GLY A 169 -14.72 -10.49 -19.51
C GLY A 169 -13.22 -10.77 -19.48
N GLN A 170 -12.84 -11.87 -20.13
CA GLN A 170 -11.46 -12.37 -20.15
C GLN A 170 -10.51 -11.42 -20.91
N ALA A 171 -10.98 -10.78 -21.98
CA ALA A 171 -10.14 -9.92 -22.81
C ALA A 171 -9.54 -8.73 -22.04
N LEU A 172 -10.30 -8.13 -21.09
CA LEU A 172 -9.74 -7.08 -20.24
C LEU A 172 -8.73 -7.64 -19.24
N GLU A 173 -8.99 -8.83 -18.67
CA GLU A 173 -8.06 -9.46 -17.73
C GLU A 173 -6.75 -9.88 -18.42
N ASP A 174 -6.81 -10.35 -19.66
CA ASP A 174 -5.63 -10.67 -20.46
C ASP A 174 -4.80 -9.39 -20.73
N TRP A 175 -5.46 -8.31 -21.17
CA TRP A 175 -4.81 -7.01 -21.30
C TRP A 175 -4.20 -6.52 -19.97
N TRP A 176 -4.89 -6.76 -18.85
CA TRP A 176 -4.42 -6.38 -17.52
C TRP A 176 -3.16 -7.16 -17.12
N ARG A 177 -3.11 -8.47 -17.42
CA ARG A 177 -1.94 -9.32 -17.21
C ARG A 177 -0.76 -8.84 -18.05
N ASP A 178 -0.99 -8.51 -19.32
CA ASP A 178 0.04 -7.98 -20.20
C ASP A 178 0.57 -6.62 -19.72
N ARG A 179 -0.30 -5.76 -19.16
CA ARG A 179 0.06 -4.42 -18.69
C ARG A 179 0.78 -4.42 -17.34
N PHE A 180 0.29 -5.19 -16.37
CA PHE A 180 0.73 -5.12 -14.97
C PHE A 180 1.46 -6.37 -14.47
N GLY A 181 1.50 -7.45 -15.25
CA GLY A 181 2.17 -8.71 -14.89
C GLY A 181 1.37 -9.60 -13.94
N HIS A 182 0.14 -9.23 -13.58
CA HIS A 182 -0.73 -10.00 -12.69
C HIS A 182 -2.19 -9.95 -13.12
N GLY A 183 -3.02 -10.89 -12.65
CA GLY A 183 -4.46 -10.92 -12.97
C GLY A 183 -5.32 -10.08 -12.05
N PHE A 184 -6.63 -10.12 -12.27
CA PHE A 184 -7.61 -9.46 -11.38
C PHE A 184 -7.65 -10.03 -9.97
N ASP A 185 -7.21 -11.29 -9.81
CA ASP A 185 -7.08 -11.97 -8.53
C ASP A 185 -6.00 -11.36 -7.61
N SER A 186 -5.14 -10.50 -8.14
CA SER A 186 -4.14 -9.75 -7.38
C SER A 186 -4.57 -8.33 -6.99
N LEU A 187 -5.74 -7.88 -7.45
CA LEU A 187 -6.27 -6.56 -7.07
C LEU A 187 -6.69 -6.51 -5.61
N THR A 188 -6.72 -5.31 -5.03
CA THR A 188 -7.39 -5.13 -3.75
C THR A 188 -8.91 -5.12 -3.90
N GLN A 189 -9.63 -5.35 -2.79
CA GLN A 189 -11.08 -5.19 -2.73
C GLN A 189 -11.55 -3.79 -3.17
N SER A 190 -10.76 -2.75 -2.90
CA SER A 190 -11.09 -1.36 -3.27
C SER A 190 -10.89 -1.11 -4.76
N GLU A 191 -9.84 -1.69 -5.35
CA GLU A 191 -9.53 -1.60 -6.78
C GLU A 191 -10.54 -2.36 -7.62
N ALA A 192 -10.84 -3.62 -7.27
CA ALA A 192 -11.82 -4.42 -7.99
C ALA A 192 -13.20 -3.76 -7.97
N ARG A 193 -13.63 -3.23 -6.82
CA ARG A 193 -14.90 -2.50 -6.69
C ARG A 193 -14.90 -1.20 -7.50
N TYR A 194 -13.76 -0.51 -7.57
CA TYR A 194 -13.62 0.70 -8.38
C TYR A 194 -13.81 0.39 -9.87
N LEU A 195 -13.15 -0.65 -10.37
CA LEU A 195 -13.26 -1.10 -11.76
C LEU A 195 -14.64 -1.67 -12.09
N ALA A 196 -15.27 -2.39 -11.16
CA ALA A 196 -16.61 -2.95 -11.33
C ALA A 196 -17.70 -1.87 -11.51
N ARG A 197 -17.47 -0.64 -11.05
CA ARG A 197 -18.41 0.48 -11.26
C ARG A 197 -18.34 1.08 -12.65
N ILE A 198 -17.27 0.83 -13.39
CA ILE A 198 -17.07 1.37 -14.74
C ILE A 198 -17.87 0.53 -15.72
N GLU A 199 -18.63 1.19 -16.59
CA GLU A 199 -19.57 0.52 -17.50
C GLU A 199 -18.88 -0.37 -18.54
N ASP A 200 -17.70 0.04 -19.01
CA ASP A 200 -17.07 -0.52 -20.20
C ASP A 200 -15.58 -0.77 -19.97
N ALA A 201 -15.09 -1.91 -20.46
CA ALA A 201 -13.69 -2.31 -20.44
C ALA A 201 -12.79 -1.35 -21.24
N ASP A 202 -13.26 -0.81 -22.36
CA ASP A 202 -12.51 0.14 -23.18
C ASP A 202 -12.25 1.44 -22.40
N LYS A 203 -13.27 1.92 -21.68
CA LYS A 203 -13.13 3.08 -20.80
C LYS A 203 -12.08 2.84 -19.70
N ILE A 204 -11.97 1.61 -19.18
CA ILE A 204 -10.94 1.28 -18.19
C ILE A 204 -9.55 1.40 -18.82
N ARG A 205 -9.34 0.78 -19.98
CA ARG A 205 -8.05 0.81 -20.70
C ARG A 205 -7.64 2.24 -21.03
N ASP A 206 -8.54 3.00 -21.66
CA ASP A 206 -8.28 4.38 -22.08
C ASP A 206 -7.92 5.28 -20.90
N ARG A 207 -8.62 5.12 -19.77
CA ARG A 207 -8.37 5.92 -18.56
C ARG A 207 -7.04 5.57 -17.89
N ILE A 208 -6.68 4.29 -17.86
CA ILE A 208 -5.37 3.86 -17.34
C ILE A 208 -4.26 4.45 -18.21
N ILE A 209 -4.35 4.27 -19.53
CA ILE A 209 -3.34 4.78 -20.48
C ILE A 209 -3.19 6.30 -20.37
N ALA A 210 -4.28 7.05 -20.26
CA ALA A 210 -4.24 8.50 -20.12
C ALA A 210 -3.57 8.96 -18.81
N GLU A 211 -3.79 8.25 -17.70
CA GLU A 211 -3.17 8.57 -16.41
C GLU A 211 -1.68 8.24 -16.37
N GLU A 212 -1.25 7.19 -17.07
CA GLU A 212 0.18 6.85 -17.23
C GLU A 212 0.92 7.97 -17.99
N GLN A 213 0.36 8.42 -19.13
CA GLN A 213 0.92 9.53 -19.91
C GLN A 213 0.98 10.84 -19.11
N THR A 214 -0.03 11.09 -18.28
CA THR A 214 -0.06 12.27 -17.40
C THR A 214 0.97 12.16 -16.27
N GLY A 215 1.26 10.95 -15.80
CA GLY A 215 2.32 10.66 -14.84
C GLY A 215 3.69 10.96 -15.43
N ASP A 216 3.99 10.40 -16.60
CA ASP A 216 5.28 10.53 -17.29
C ASP A 216 5.61 11.99 -17.64
N CYS A 217 4.64 12.75 -18.16
CA CYS A 217 4.80 14.18 -18.47
C CYS A 217 5.12 15.06 -17.25
N ARG A 218 4.90 14.60 -16.01
CA ARG A 218 5.25 15.32 -14.78
C ARG A 218 6.59 14.87 -14.17
N THR A 219 7.33 14.03 -14.89
CA THR A 219 8.63 13.47 -14.48
C THR A 219 9.80 14.12 -15.22
N VAL A 220 9.51 15.16 -16.02
CA VAL A 220 10.49 16.06 -16.68
C VAL A 220 10.55 17.39 -15.96
#